data_AF-A0A7V9UHG0-F1
#
_entry.id   AF-A0A7V9UHG0-F1
#
_cell.length_a   1.000
_cell.length_b   1.000
_cell.length_c   1.000
_cell.angle_alpha   90.00
_cell.angle_beta   90.00
_cell.angle_gamma   90.00
#
_symmetry.space_group_name_H-M   'P 1'
#
loop_
_entity.id
_entity.type
_entity.pdbx_description
1 polymer ?
#
loop_
_entity_poly.entity_id
_entity_poly.type
_entity_poly.pdbx_seq_one_letter_code
_entity_poly.pdbx_strand_id
1 'polypeptide(L)'
;MLKCDLEAISCDYEEGKKQNLESSPKEISSGDCMHLLTEATEQRQEIAEKHNFLKVKLLAKINVSTAIELARHGGKALSLISFQECIDCLLSDDVRSYKLKNPNLSDSDIHEIAHWTLQIIDLNSHAAHLGRIVELAEQIHEIVSQPKQTTLYRSLCQRLEVELSARYHFDEGFGSEERIAFHVFSSQSGMIPFQKQVDLIKKMLKTDSTDFADQKKYRDIVIQLIMGGGKTSVIATLILFLASMRDGRLALFIAPPALFKIFSINLADGFQKAFGKEVKSIDAAREEFTLHNLKKISHELQRSENAKQPVIFSAITLQGMELELLSLARRLKVEIRIRDALARDFIISFNVEANLEPLGDGHRGNDPLSEPLSELQKLEESFAQKTLSPELQECERLRLAKKLLSHDEGLSLSKKINI
;
A
#
# COMPACT_ATOMS: atom_id res chain seq x y z
N MET A 1 27.54 5.45 -23.91
CA MET A 1 26.61 5.24 -22.78
C MET A 1 27.38 4.77 -21.55
N LEU A 2 27.85 3.51 -21.50
CA LEU A 2 28.62 2.97 -20.35
C LEU A 2 29.82 3.82 -19.89
N LYS A 3 30.60 4.39 -20.82
CA LYS A 3 31.74 5.27 -20.50
C LYS A 3 31.29 6.55 -19.78
N CYS A 4 30.21 7.16 -20.23
CA CYS A 4 29.65 8.37 -19.62
C CYS A 4 29.08 8.07 -18.23
N ASP A 5 28.45 6.91 -18.04
CA ASP A 5 27.92 6.48 -16.74
C ASP A 5 29.06 6.20 -15.74
N LEU A 6 30.16 5.58 -16.20
CA LEU A 6 31.34 5.36 -15.37
C LEU A 6 32.07 6.67 -15.02
N GLU A 7 32.13 7.62 -15.95
CA GLU A 7 32.65 8.96 -15.69
C GLU A 7 31.77 9.71 -14.67
N ALA A 8 30.44 9.61 -14.77
CA ALA A 8 29.52 10.19 -13.79
C ALA A 8 29.69 9.57 -12.39
N ILE A 9 29.77 8.24 -12.29
CA ILE A 9 30.02 7.54 -11.01
C ILE A 9 31.39 7.93 -10.43
N SER A 10 32.41 8.06 -11.27
CA SER A 10 33.75 8.47 -10.83
C SER A 10 33.77 9.91 -10.32
N CYS A 11 33.04 10.81 -10.97
CA CYS A 11 32.86 12.20 -10.51
C CYS A 11 32.13 12.24 -9.17
N ASP A 12 31.00 11.52 -9.03
CA ASP A 12 30.25 11.43 -7.77
C ASP A 12 31.11 10.85 -6.63
N TYR A 13 31.95 9.86 -6.94
CA TYR A 13 32.86 9.26 -5.96
C TYR A 13 33.95 10.24 -5.50
N GLU A 14 34.61 10.92 -6.42
CA GLU A 14 35.64 11.92 -6.09
C GLU A 14 35.03 13.14 -5.38
N GLU A 15 33.81 13.56 -5.75
CA GLU A 15 33.09 14.62 -5.04
C GLU A 15 32.71 14.18 -3.63
N GLY A 16 32.19 12.97 -3.45
CA GLY A 16 31.90 12.41 -2.12
C GLY A 16 33.16 12.25 -1.26
N LYS A 17 34.27 11.84 -1.86
CA LYS A 17 35.58 11.77 -1.18
C LYS A 17 36.11 13.14 -0.80
N LYS A 18 35.97 14.14 -1.68
CA LYS A 18 36.37 15.52 -1.41
C LYS A 18 35.53 16.15 -0.30
N GLN A 19 34.20 15.96 -0.32
CA GLN A 19 33.32 16.38 0.77
C GLN A 19 33.69 15.72 2.10
N ASN A 20 34.02 14.43 2.11
CA ASN A 20 34.48 13.71 3.31
C ASN A 20 35.85 14.21 3.82
N LEU A 21 36.72 14.68 2.92
CA LEU A 21 38.04 15.22 3.28
C LEU A 21 37.96 16.68 3.75
N GLU A 22 37.07 17.48 3.16
CA GLU A 22 36.81 18.88 3.52
C GLU A 22 36.01 19.00 4.83
N SER A 23 35.17 18.00 5.14
CA SER A 23 34.64 17.80 6.49
C SER A 23 35.71 17.20 7.39
N SER A 24 36.80 17.93 7.64
CA SER A 24 37.67 17.57 8.76
C SER A 24 36.82 17.60 10.02
N PRO A 25 36.68 16.47 10.74
CA PRO A 25 35.80 16.44 11.90
C PRO A 25 36.34 17.45 12.90
N LYS A 26 35.54 18.45 13.26
CA LYS A 26 35.89 19.34 14.36
C LYS A 26 36.15 18.46 15.57
N GLU A 27 37.35 18.58 16.14
CA GLU A 27 37.62 17.95 17.42
C GLU A 27 36.75 18.66 18.45
N ILE A 28 35.77 17.95 18.98
CA ILE A 28 34.90 18.45 20.05
C ILE A 28 35.64 18.21 21.35
N SER A 29 35.99 19.29 22.07
CA SER A 29 36.71 19.12 23.31
C SER A 29 35.81 18.50 24.38
N SER A 30 36.40 17.86 25.39
CA SER A 30 35.64 17.38 26.55
C SER A 30 34.88 18.52 27.27
N GLY A 31 35.39 19.75 27.20
CA GLY A 31 34.72 20.92 27.77
C GLY A 31 33.45 21.29 27.00
N ASP A 32 33.52 21.22 25.67
CA ASP A 32 32.36 21.47 24.80
C ASP A 32 31.26 20.43 25.03
N CYS A 33 31.63 19.15 25.21
CA CYS A 33 30.67 18.10 25.56
C CYS A 33 29.96 18.40 26.89
N MET A 34 30.70 18.78 27.93
CA MET A 34 30.11 19.08 29.25
C MET A 34 29.19 20.31 29.20
N HIS A 35 29.56 21.34 28.43
CA HIS A 35 28.69 22.50 28.21
C HIS A 35 27.39 22.08 27.50
N LEU A 36 27.51 21.34 26.39
CA LEU A 36 26.36 20.84 25.63
C LEU A 36 25.45 19.94 26.48
N LEU A 37 26.01 19.09 27.34
CA LEU A 37 25.25 18.24 28.25
C LEU A 37 24.43 19.07 29.24
N THR A 38 25.06 20.09 29.83
CA THR A 38 24.39 20.97 30.80
C THR A 38 23.25 21.73 30.12
N GLU A 39 23.55 22.42 29.02
CA GLU A 39 22.59 23.22 28.26
C GLU A 39 21.42 22.38 27.73
N ALA A 40 21.71 21.23 27.11
CA ALA A 40 20.65 20.36 26.56
C ALA A 40 19.79 19.74 27.67
N THR A 41 20.35 19.45 28.83
CA THR A 41 19.59 18.90 29.97
C THR A 41 18.67 19.95 30.58
N GLU A 42 19.15 21.19 30.76
CA GLU A 42 18.34 22.32 31.22
C GLU A 42 17.17 22.60 30.27
N GLN A 43 17.45 22.69 28.95
CA GLN A 43 16.40 22.88 27.94
C GLN A 43 15.39 21.73 27.93
N ARG A 44 15.82 20.47 28.11
CA ARG A 44 14.90 19.32 28.20
C ARG A 44 13.96 19.44 29.40
N GLN A 45 14.46 19.93 30.53
CA GLN A 45 13.62 20.13 31.72
C GLN A 45 12.56 21.20 31.47
N GLU A 46 12.95 22.35 30.90
CA GLU A 46 12.00 23.41 30.53
C GLU A 46 10.93 22.92 29.54
N ILE A 47 11.35 22.14 28.54
CA ILE A 47 10.44 21.54 27.56
C ILE A 47 9.49 20.55 28.24
N ALA A 48 9.96 19.72 29.17
CA ALA A 48 9.13 18.76 29.89
C ALA A 48 8.05 19.46 30.74
N GLU A 49 8.40 20.56 31.42
CA GLU A 49 7.46 21.38 32.19
C GLU A 49 6.39 22.00 31.28
N LYS A 50 6.82 22.63 30.18
CA LYS A 50 5.91 23.22 29.20
C LYS A 50 5.01 22.18 28.52
N HIS A 51 5.57 21.02 28.17
CA HIS A 51 4.84 19.89 27.61
C HIS A 51 3.74 19.42 28.56
N ASN A 52 4.08 19.18 29.84
CA ASN A 52 3.11 18.72 30.83
C ASN A 52 2.00 19.75 31.07
N PHE A 53 2.36 21.03 31.15
CA PHE A 53 1.38 22.12 31.27
C PHE A 53 0.40 22.14 30.08
N LEU A 54 0.90 22.12 28.85
CA LEU A 54 0.06 22.14 27.65
C LEU A 54 -0.78 20.87 27.52
N LYS A 55 -0.22 19.71 27.83
CA LYS A 55 -0.93 18.42 27.76
C LYS A 55 -2.09 18.36 28.76
N VAL A 56 -1.89 18.82 30.00
CA VAL A 56 -2.97 18.93 30.99
C VAL A 56 -4.04 19.91 30.52
N LYS A 57 -3.63 21.08 30.01
CA LYS A 57 -4.55 22.10 29.47
C LYS A 57 -5.39 21.56 28.31
N LEU A 58 -4.75 20.87 27.36
CA LEU A 58 -5.39 20.22 26.21
C LEU A 58 -6.41 19.16 26.65
N LEU A 59 -5.98 18.23 27.49
CA LEU A 59 -6.85 17.13 27.95
C LEU A 59 -8.02 17.63 28.81
N ALA A 60 -7.81 18.67 29.61
CA ALA A 60 -8.89 19.34 30.31
C ALA A 60 -9.87 19.96 29.32
N LYS A 61 -9.40 20.75 28.35
CA LYS A 61 -10.28 21.42 27.38
C LYS A 61 -11.14 20.43 26.58
N ILE A 62 -10.54 19.35 26.08
CA ILE A 62 -11.26 18.39 25.23
C ILE A 62 -12.23 17.50 26.02
N ASN A 63 -11.93 17.20 27.30
CA ASN A 63 -12.72 16.26 28.10
C ASN A 63 -13.66 16.92 29.12
N VAL A 64 -13.52 18.22 29.45
CA VAL A 64 -14.35 18.88 30.48
C VAL A 64 -15.83 18.83 30.14
N SER A 65 -16.21 19.12 28.89
CA SER A 65 -17.61 19.04 28.46
C SER A 65 -18.12 17.60 28.43
N THR A 66 -17.30 16.66 27.96
CA THR A 66 -17.61 15.22 27.93
C THR A 66 -17.84 14.66 29.34
N ALA A 67 -16.99 15.01 30.30
CA ALA A 67 -17.10 14.56 31.69
C ALA A 67 -18.38 15.09 32.38
N ILE A 68 -18.77 16.34 32.10
CA ILE A 68 -20.00 16.93 32.62
C ILE A 68 -21.24 16.21 32.07
N GLU A 69 -21.27 15.88 30.78
CA GLU A 69 -22.38 15.12 30.19
C GLU A 69 -22.43 13.67 30.67
N LEU A 70 -21.27 13.02 30.79
CA LEU A 70 -21.15 11.67 31.34
C LEU A 70 -21.71 11.58 32.76
N ALA A 71 -21.40 12.59 33.59
CA ALA A 71 -21.97 12.70 34.94
C ALA A 71 -23.48 12.97 34.94
N ARG A 72 -24.00 13.73 33.97
CA ARG A 72 -25.43 14.06 33.85
C ARG A 72 -26.31 12.88 33.41
N HIS A 73 -25.80 12.02 32.53
CA HIS A 73 -26.61 10.93 31.96
C HIS A 73 -26.58 9.62 32.77
N GLY A 74 -25.86 9.56 33.90
CA GLY A 74 -25.82 8.37 34.79
C GLY A 74 -25.37 7.07 34.09
N GLY A 75 -24.74 7.19 32.92
CA GLY A 75 -24.53 6.12 31.97
C GLY A 75 -23.09 5.62 31.92
N LYS A 76 -22.95 4.31 31.68
CA LYS A 76 -21.68 3.58 31.51
C LYS A 76 -20.73 4.34 30.57
N ALA A 77 -19.48 4.51 31.03
CA ALA A 77 -18.46 5.39 30.46
C ALA A 77 -18.32 5.33 28.92
N LEU A 78 -18.42 6.49 28.27
CA LEU A 78 -17.64 6.75 27.05
C LEU A 78 -16.23 7.14 27.50
N SER A 79 -15.22 6.58 26.84
CA SER A 79 -13.81 6.78 27.21
C SER A 79 -13.40 8.25 27.07
N LEU A 80 -12.54 8.72 27.98
CA LEU A 80 -11.88 10.02 27.83
C LEU A 80 -11.05 10.04 26.54
N ILE A 81 -11.05 11.17 25.85
CA ILE A 81 -10.27 11.37 24.64
C ILE A 81 -8.80 11.49 25.03
N SER A 82 -7.99 10.61 24.47
CA SER A 82 -6.55 10.55 24.65
C SER A 82 -5.82 11.53 23.75
N PHE A 83 -4.55 11.82 24.08
CA PHE A 83 -3.70 12.65 23.21
C PHE A 83 -3.46 12.02 21.83
N GLN A 84 -3.38 10.68 21.75
CA GLN A 84 -3.23 9.99 20.47
C GLN A 84 -4.45 10.21 19.56
N GLU A 85 -5.65 10.20 20.12
CA GLU A 85 -6.86 10.49 19.35
C GLU A 85 -6.90 11.95 18.85
N CYS A 86 -6.32 12.90 19.60
CA CYS A 86 -6.13 14.27 19.10
C CYS A 86 -5.18 14.30 17.91
N ILE A 87 -4.09 13.53 17.94
CA ILE A 87 -3.16 13.41 16.81
C ILE A 87 -3.89 12.79 15.60
N ASP A 88 -4.67 11.73 15.79
CA ASP A 88 -5.41 11.09 14.71
C ASP A 88 -6.42 12.07 14.07
N CYS A 89 -7.10 12.89 14.89
CA CYS A 89 -7.97 13.94 14.39
C CYS A 89 -7.19 15.03 13.64
N LEU A 90 -6.02 15.45 14.15
CA LEU A 90 -5.15 16.42 13.50
C LEU A 90 -4.64 15.91 12.14
N LEU A 91 -4.24 14.64 12.06
CA LEU A 91 -3.77 13.99 10.83
C LEU A 91 -4.86 13.85 9.76
N SER A 92 -6.13 13.86 10.16
CA SER A 92 -7.26 13.81 9.21
C SER A 92 -7.56 15.16 8.53
N ASP A 93 -7.01 16.26 9.07
CA ASP A 93 -7.29 17.66 8.69
C ASP A 93 -8.81 17.97 8.52
N ASP A 94 -9.67 17.24 9.25
CA ASP A 94 -11.12 17.39 9.20
C ASP A 94 -11.68 17.75 10.59
N VAL A 95 -12.32 18.91 10.68
CA VAL A 95 -13.04 19.40 11.88
C VAL A 95 -14.09 18.39 12.36
N ARG A 96 -14.69 17.62 11.44
CA ARG A 96 -15.69 16.60 11.79
C ARG A 96 -15.09 15.49 12.64
N SER A 97 -13.82 15.14 12.49
CA SER A 97 -13.14 14.12 13.29
C SER A 97 -13.16 14.47 14.78
N TYR A 98 -12.91 15.74 15.11
CA TYR A 98 -13.00 16.23 16.49
C TYR A 98 -14.45 16.20 17.01
N LYS A 99 -15.43 16.59 16.19
CA LYS A 99 -16.85 16.58 16.58
C LYS A 99 -17.42 15.17 16.74
N LEU A 100 -16.93 14.19 15.99
CA LEU A 100 -17.28 12.79 16.18
C LEU A 100 -16.80 12.26 17.54
N LYS A 101 -15.66 12.74 18.02
CA LYS A 101 -15.12 12.40 19.34
C LYS A 101 -15.82 13.18 20.47
N ASN A 102 -16.06 14.47 20.28
CA ASN A 102 -16.80 15.30 21.22
C ASN A 102 -17.71 16.29 20.45
N PRO A 103 -19.01 15.99 20.34
CA PRO A 103 -19.97 16.83 19.62
C PRO A 103 -20.16 18.24 20.20
N ASN A 104 -19.75 18.46 21.46
CA ASN A 104 -19.93 19.72 22.17
C ASN A 104 -18.80 20.73 21.96
N LEU A 105 -17.77 20.36 21.19
CA LEU A 105 -16.69 21.29 20.87
C LEU A 105 -17.18 22.36 19.89
N SER A 106 -16.96 23.62 20.24
CA SER A 106 -17.12 24.72 19.29
C SER A 106 -15.98 24.72 18.26
N ASP A 107 -16.18 25.35 17.10
CA ASP A 107 -15.13 25.44 16.09
C ASP A 107 -13.88 26.18 16.62
N SER A 108 -14.08 27.18 17.50
CA SER A 108 -12.99 27.86 18.20
C SER A 108 -12.21 26.92 19.11
N ASP A 109 -12.90 26.04 19.85
CA ASP A 109 -12.23 25.05 20.71
C ASP A 109 -11.43 24.05 19.87
N ILE A 110 -11.97 23.63 18.71
CA ILE A 110 -11.27 22.71 17.81
C ILE A 110 -9.98 23.33 17.28
N HIS A 111 -10.00 24.61 16.89
CA HIS A 111 -8.79 25.32 16.48
C HIS A 111 -7.77 25.44 17.60
N GLU A 112 -8.20 25.76 18.84
CA GLU A 112 -7.30 25.80 20.00
C GLU A 112 -6.69 24.43 20.31
N ILE A 113 -7.50 23.37 20.27
CA ILE A 113 -7.09 21.98 20.49
C ILE A 113 -6.09 21.55 19.43
N ALA A 114 -6.37 21.80 18.16
CA ALA A 114 -5.46 21.47 17.05
C ALA A 114 -4.12 22.21 17.19
N HIS A 115 -4.17 23.50 17.53
CA HIS A 115 -2.98 24.32 17.76
C HIS A 115 -2.16 23.82 18.95
N TRP A 116 -2.77 23.52 20.10
CA TRP A 116 -2.04 22.96 21.25
C TRP A 116 -1.51 21.56 20.98
N THR A 117 -2.25 20.75 20.21
CA THR A 117 -1.79 19.41 19.80
C THR A 117 -0.51 19.53 18.97
N LEU A 118 -0.49 20.44 17.98
CA LEU A 118 0.70 20.71 17.17
C LEU A 118 1.88 21.23 18.01
N GLN A 119 1.63 22.15 18.94
CA GLN A 119 2.68 22.64 19.85
C GLN A 119 3.28 21.52 20.71
N ILE A 120 2.45 20.59 21.21
CA ILE A 120 2.93 19.45 21.99
C ILE A 120 3.74 18.49 21.10
N ILE A 121 3.30 18.26 19.86
CA ILE A 121 4.03 17.47 18.86
C ILE A 121 5.44 18.07 18.63
N ASP A 122 5.53 19.38 18.46
CA ASP A 122 6.79 20.09 18.27
C ASP A 122 7.72 19.99 19.48
N LEU A 123 7.16 20.14 20.69
CA LEU A 123 7.92 19.97 21.93
C LEU A 123 8.46 18.54 22.09
N ASN A 124 7.68 17.53 21.72
CA ASN A 124 8.13 16.14 21.75
C ASN A 124 9.27 15.87 20.76
N SER A 125 9.15 16.39 19.53
CA SER A 125 10.22 16.30 18.53
C SER A 125 11.49 16.98 19.03
N HIS A 126 11.37 18.18 19.61
CA HIS A 126 12.49 18.91 20.19
C HIS A 126 13.12 18.17 21.38
N ALA A 127 12.30 17.60 22.29
CA ALA A 127 12.79 16.80 23.41
C ALA A 127 13.54 15.55 22.95
N ALA A 128 13.06 14.87 21.90
CA ALA A 128 13.72 13.71 21.31
C ALA A 128 15.05 14.08 20.66
N HIS A 129 15.10 15.23 19.97
CA HIS A 129 16.31 15.78 19.38
C HIS A 129 17.38 16.12 20.43
N LEU A 130 17.02 16.85 21.48
CA LEU A 130 17.91 17.12 22.61
C LEU A 130 18.35 15.84 23.31
N GLY A 131 17.47 14.84 23.41
CA GLY A 131 17.82 13.53 23.96
C GLY A 131 18.98 12.86 23.23
N ARG A 132 18.97 12.89 21.88
CA ARG A 132 20.08 12.36 21.08
C ARG A 132 21.35 13.18 21.20
N ILE A 133 21.23 14.51 21.31
CA ILE A 133 22.39 15.39 21.54
C ILE A 133 23.06 15.01 22.86
N VAL A 134 22.29 14.81 23.93
CA VAL A 134 22.80 14.37 25.24
C VAL A 134 23.47 13.00 25.12
N GLU A 135 22.80 11.99 24.55
CA GLU A 135 23.36 10.65 24.39
C GLU A 135 24.68 10.64 23.60
N LEU A 136 24.76 11.44 22.52
CA LEU A 136 25.99 11.55 21.72
C LEU A 136 27.09 12.28 22.49
N ALA A 137 26.77 13.36 23.19
CA ALA A 137 27.74 14.11 23.98
C ALA A 137 28.30 13.28 25.15
N GLU A 138 27.48 12.45 25.81
CA GLU A 138 27.92 11.48 26.84
C GLU A 138 28.90 10.47 26.25
N GLN A 139 28.54 9.82 25.14
CA GLN A 139 29.41 8.84 24.47
C GLN A 139 30.74 9.45 24.03
N ILE A 140 30.72 10.68 23.52
CA ILE A 140 31.93 11.40 23.13
C ILE A 140 32.78 11.70 24.38
N HIS A 141 32.19 12.20 25.45
CA HIS A 141 32.89 12.52 26.70
C HIS A 141 33.59 11.30 27.32
N GLU A 142 32.91 10.15 27.33
CA GLU A 142 33.48 8.87 27.80
C GLU A 142 34.70 8.43 26.98
N ILE A 143 34.68 8.65 25.66
CA ILE A 143 35.76 8.24 24.75
C ILE A 143 36.92 9.23 24.75
N VAL A 144 36.67 10.55 24.85
CA VAL A 144 37.72 11.58 24.95
C VAL A 144 38.60 11.34 26.18
N SER A 145 38.02 10.76 27.22
CA SER A 145 38.74 10.36 28.43
C SER A 145 39.69 9.16 28.22
N GLN A 146 39.71 8.53 27.03
CA GLN A 146 40.58 7.40 26.69
C GLN A 146 41.71 7.79 25.72
N PRO A 147 42.94 7.25 25.88
CA PRO A 147 44.15 7.71 25.18
C PRO A 147 44.26 7.32 23.69
N LYS A 148 43.18 6.82 23.05
CA LYS A 148 43.19 6.48 21.61
C LYS A 148 41.94 7.04 20.94
N GLN A 149 42.09 8.13 20.21
CA GLN A 149 41.07 8.63 19.28
C GLN A 149 40.79 7.56 18.22
N THR A 150 39.69 6.84 18.38
CA THR A 150 39.27 5.74 17.50
C THR A 150 38.45 6.28 16.33
N THR A 151 38.31 5.50 15.26
CA THR A 151 37.35 5.75 14.17
C THR A 151 35.93 6.00 14.68
N LEU A 152 35.58 5.38 15.82
CA LEU A 152 34.32 5.57 16.53
C LEU A 152 34.15 7.03 17.00
N TYR A 153 35.16 7.63 17.63
CA TYR A 153 35.13 9.02 18.08
C TYR A 153 34.77 9.98 16.93
N ARG A 154 35.46 9.85 15.79
CA ARG A 154 35.17 10.67 14.60
C ARG A 154 33.73 10.49 14.11
N SER A 155 33.24 9.25 14.09
CA SER A 155 31.86 8.98 13.67
C SER A 155 30.81 9.59 14.61
N LEU A 156 31.09 9.64 15.92
CA LEU A 156 30.21 10.24 16.91
C LEU A 156 30.20 11.77 16.80
N CYS A 157 31.37 12.40 16.65
CA CYS A 157 31.44 13.85 16.43
C CYS A 157 30.69 14.26 15.15
N GLN A 158 30.82 13.49 14.07
CA GLN A 158 30.09 13.75 12.83
C GLN A 158 28.57 13.63 13.03
N ARG A 159 28.11 12.62 13.78
CA ARG A 159 26.68 12.48 14.12
C ARG A 159 26.18 13.63 14.98
N LEU A 160 26.97 14.06 15.96
CA LEU A 160 26.62 15.19 16.81
C LEU A 160 26.53 16.49 16.00
N GLU A 161 27.46 16.74 15.09
CA GLU A 161 27.40 17.92 14.20
C GLU A 161 26.15 17.90 13.30
N VAL A 162 25.76 16.72 12.82
CA VAL A 162 24.51 16.55 12.05
C VAL A 162 23.28 16.86 12.91
N GLU A 163 23.23 16.39 14.16
CA GLU A 163 22.12 16.71 15.07
C GLU A 163 22.12 18.20 15.43
N LEU A 164 23.26 18.82 15.74
CA LEU A 164 23.35 20.25 16.06
C LEU A 164 22.96 21.16 14.90
N SER A 165 23.12 20.69 13.66
CA SER A 165 22.69 21.42 12.46
C SER A 165 21.28 21.06 11.97
N ALA A 166 20.62 20.09 12.62
CA ALA A 166 19.28 19.66 12.26
C ALA A 166 18.26 20.78 12.54
N ARG A 167 17.43 21.07 11.54
CA ARG A 167 16.33 22.04 11.64
C ARG A 167 15.17 21.58 10.78
N TYR A 168 13.98 22.11 11.04
CA TYR A 168 12.84 21.84 10.18
C TYR A 168 13.01 22.52 8.84
N HIS A 169 12.77 21.75 7.79
CA HIS A 169 12.92 22.16 6.40
C HIS A 169 11.61 22.07 5.61
N PHE A 170 10.52 21.70 6.30
CA PHE A 170 9.21 21.41 5.71
C PHE A 170 8.16 22.47 6.04
N ASP A 171 8.53 23.57 6.71
CA ASP A 171 7.59 24.67 7.01
C ASP A 171 7.18 25.45 5.74
N GLU A 172 8.02 25.44 4.71
CA GLU A 172 7.81 26.21 3.48
C GLU A 172 7.51 25.33 2.24
N GLY A 173 6.41 25.66 1.57
CA GLY A 173 6.02 25.08 0.27
C GLY A 173 5.40 23.69 0.34
N PHE A 174 4.86 23.31 1.50
CA PHE A 174 3.91 22.22 1.69
C PHE A 174 2.55 22.77 2.15
N GLY A 175 1.46 22.03 1.90
CA GLY A 175 0.13 22.35 2.44
C GLY A 175 0.06 22.16 3.96
N SER A 176 -1.11 22.39 4.55
CA SER A 176 -1.34 22.14 5.99
C SER A 176 -1.17 20.65 6.31
N GLU A 177 -1.85 19.80 5.53
CA GLU A 177 -1.86 18.34 5.69
C GLU A 177 -0.44 17.75 5.71
N GLU A 178 0.38 18.10 4.70
CA GLU A 178 1.72 17.55 4.63
C GLU A 178 2.60 18.04 5.77
N ARG A 179 2.51 19.32 6.12
CA ARG A 179 3.24 19.88 7.27
C ARG A 179 2.92 19.14 8.55
N ILE A 180 1.63 18.97 8.84
CA ILE A 180 1.17 18.22 10.03
C ILE A 180 1.77 16.81 10.03
N ALA A 181 1.75 16.11 8.89
CA ALA A 181 2.33 14.78 8.78
C ALA A 181 3.84 14.75 9.09
N PHE A 182 4.60 15.75 8.62
CA PHE A 182 6.02 15.90 8.94
C PHE A 182 6.28 16.16 10.43
N HIS A 183 5.50 17.05 11.06
CA HIS A 183 5.62 17.32 12.49
C HIS A 183 5.30 16.07 13.32
N VAL A 184 4.19 15.38 13.01
CA VAL A 184 3.81 14.13 13.69
C VAL A 184 4.88 13.06 13.50
N PHE A 185 5.37 12.86 12.27
CA PHE A 185 6.47 11.94 12.00
C PHE A 185 7.70 12.25 12.85
N SER A 186 8.14 13.51 12.87
CA SER A 186 9.35 13.91 13.59
C SER A 186 9.20 13.74 15.10
N SER A 187 8.02 14.04 15.63
CA SER A 187 7.66 13.88 17.04
C SER A 187 7.65 12.42 17.48
N GLN A 188 7.00 11.56 16.71
CA GLN A 188 6.73 10.18 17.10
C GLN A 188 7.88 9.23 16.78
N SER A 189 8.59 9.46 15.66
CA SER A 189 9.80 8.70 15.33
C SER A 189 11.05 9.24 16.01
N GLY A 190 11.00 10.49 16.49
CA GLY A 190 12.15 11.27 16.92
C GLY A 190 13.03 11.76 15.75
N MET A 191 12.80 11.35 14.51
CA MET A 191 13.68 11.65 13.39
C MET A 191 13.27 12.94 12.68
N ILE A 192 14.20 13.90 12.55
CA ILE A 192 14.01 15.10 11.73
C ILE A 192 14.48 14.82 10.31
N PRO A 193 13.61 14.88 9.28
CA PRO A 193 14.03 14.68 7.90
C PRO A 193 15.04 15.74 7.43
N PHE A 194 16.13 15.30 6.81
CA PHE A 194 17.13 16.22 6.25
C PHE A 194 16.58 17.02 5.07
N GLN A 195 17.11 18.22 4.84
CA GLN A 195 16.73 19.07 3.69
C GLN A 195 16.68 18.28 2.37
N LYS A 196 17.69 17.46 2.06
CA LYS A 196 17.73 16.64 0.83
C LYS A 196 16.55 15.66 0.74
N GLN A 197 16.11 15.08 1.86
CA GLN A 197 14.96 14.18 1.91
C GLN A 197 13.65 14.96 1.72
N VAL A 198 13.54 16.11 2.38
CA VAL A 198 12.37 17.00 2.27
C VAL A 198 12.20 17.54 0.86
N ASP A 199 13.27 18.03 0.24
CA ASP A 199 13.28 18.52 -1.14
C ASP A 199 12.87 17.44 -2.13
N LEU A 200 13.27 16.20 -1.86
CA LEU A 200 12.92 15.06 -2.69
C LEU A 200 11.45 14.70 -2.57
N ILE A 201 10.92 14.62 -1.35
CA ILE A 201 9.49 14.42 -1.11
C ILE A 201 8.71 15.55 -1.79
N LYS A 202 9.13 16.81 -1.63
CA LYS A 202 8.52 17.96 -2.30
C LYS A 202 8.48 17.81 -3.81
N LYS A 203 9.57 17.33 -4.43
CA LYS A 203 9.61 17.04 -5.88
C LYS A 203 8.63 15.94 -6.30
N MET A 204 8.40 14.94 -5.45
CA MET A 204 7.48 13.83 -5.72
C MET A 204 6.01 14.24 -5.53
N LEU A 205 5.75 15.12 -4.55
CA LEU A 205 4.42 15.64 -4.31
C LEU A 205 3.98 16.68 -5.35
N LYS A 206 4.92 17.37 -6.01
CA LYS A 206 4.64 18.27 -7.12
C LYS A 206 3.95 17.51 -8.25
N THR A 207 2.75 17.96 -8.59
CA THR A 207 1.99 17.41 -9.71
C THR A 207 2.55 17.95 -11.03
N ASP A 208 2.82 17.07 -11.99
CA ASP A 208 3.12 17.50 -13.36
C ASP A 208 1.79 17.88 -14.05
N SER A 209 1.73 19.12 -14.56
CA SER A 209 0.78 19.65 -15.57
C SER A 209 -0.49 20.42 -15.16
N THR A 210 -0.88 21.27 -16.11
CA THR A 210 -1.96 22.28 -16.17
C THR A 210 -3.38 21.70 -16.31
N ASP A 211 -3.54 20.38 -16.29
CA ASP A 211 -4.83 19.73 -16.46
C ASP A 211 -5.49 19.43 -15.10
N PHE A 212 -6.68 20.01 -14.90
CA PHE A 212 -7.49 19.87 -13.67
C PHE A 212 -7.79 18.41 -13.28
N ALA A 213 -7.72 17.46 -14.23
CA ALA A 213 -7.93 16.03 -13.97
C ALA A 213 -6.68 15.30 -13.42
N ASP A 214 -5.47 15.79 -13.73
CA ASP A 214 -4.20 15.15 -13.35
C ASP A 214 -3.57 15.73 -12.07
N GLN A 215 -4.15 16.79 -11.49
CA GLN A 215 -3.73 17.43 -10.22
C GLN A 215 -3.57 16.47 -9.02
N LYS A 216 -4.07 15.23 -9.12
CA LYS A 216 -4.01 14.22 -8.08
C LYS A 216 -2.88 13.19 -8.22
N LYS A 217 -2.11 13.15 -9.31
CA LYS A 217 -1.04 12.13 -9.48
C LYS A 217 0.29 12.64 -8.94
N TYR A 218 1.01 11.78 -8.22
CA TYR A 218 2.39 12.09 -7.88
C TYR A 218 3.27 11.99 -9.12
N ARG A 219 4.37 12.74 -9.13
CA ARG A 219 5.33 12.67 -10.23
C ARG A 219 6.09 11.34 -10.16
N ASP A 220 6.20 10.67 -11.29
CA ASP A 220 7.03 9.49 -11.43
C ASP A 220 8.50 9.89 -11.37
N ILE A 221 9.21 9.44 -10.34
CA ILE A 221 10.61 9.80 -10.08
C ILE A 221 11.38 8.55 -9.67
N VAL A 222 12.57 8.36 -10.25
CA VAL A 222 13.56 7.39 -9.77
C VAL A 222 14.48 8.09 -8.78
N ILE A 223 14.57 7.55 -7.57
CA ILE A 223 15.46 8.05 -6.52
C ILE A 223 16.68 7.16 -6.40
N GLN A 224 17.85 7.78 -6.49
CA GLN A 224 19.11 7.16 -6.10
C GLN A 224 19.72 7.94 -4.93
N LEU A 225 19.48 7.48 -3.71
CA LEU A 225 20.17 7.96 -2.50
C LEU A 225 21.20 6.92 -2.07
N ILE A 226 22.28 7.37 -1.43
CA ILE A 226 23.26 6.49 -0.78
C ILE A 226 22.59 5.52 0.21
N MET A 227 23.17 4.34 0.40
CA MET A 227 22.72 3.41 1.45
C MET A 227 22.82 4.10 2.82
N GLY A 228 21.83 3.89 3.68
CA GLY A 228 21.71 4.60 4.96
C GLY A 228 21.04 5.99 4.89
N GLY A 229 20.78 6.54 3.69
CA GLY A 229 20.14 7.86 3.53
C GLY A 229 18.65 7.96 3.89
N GLY A 230 18.09 7.03 4.67
CA GLY A 230 16.71 7.08 5.13
C GLY A 230 15.62 6.83 4.08
N LYS A 231 15.94 6.13 2.98
CA LYS A 231 14.98 5.83 1.88
C LYS A 231 13.72 5.14 2.40
N THR A 232 13.89 4.08 3.19
CA THR A 232 12.77 3.29 3.71
C THR A 232 12.17 3.92 4.96
N SER A 233 13.00 4.27 5.94
CA SER A 233 12.53 4.73 7.25
C SER A 233 11.89 6.11 7.24
N VAL A 234 12.33 7.01 6.36
CA VAL A 234 11.84 8.40 6.28
C VAL A 234 10.98 8.59 5.04
N ILE A 235 11.58 8.46 3.85
CA ILE A 235 10.93 8.84 2.59
C ILE A 235 9.74 7.94 2.29
N ALA A 236 9.92 6.62 2.30
CA ALA A 236 8.83 5.69 2.02
C ALA A 236 7.73 5.78 3.08
N THR A 237 8.07 5.88 4.37
CA THR A 237 7.09 6.05 5.45
C THR A 237 6.21 7.28 5.25
N LEU A 238 6.82 8.45 5.02
CA LEU A 238 6.09 9.71 4.80
C LEU A 238 5.25 9.67 3.51
N ILE A 239 5.83 9.25 2.39
CA ILE A 239 5.12 9.24 1.11
C ILE A 239 3.96 8.25 1.12
N LEU A 240 4.15 7.05 1.65
CA LEU A 240 3.08 6.06 1.75
C LEU A 240 1.96 6.56 2.66
N PHE A 241 2.28 7.29 3.73
CA PHE A 241 1.29 7.89 4.61
C PHE A 241 0.47 8.95 3.86
N LEU A 242 1.14 9.92 3.24
CA LEU A 242 0.49 10.97 2.45
C LEU A 242 -0.33 10.39 1.29
N ALA A 243 0.19 9.37 0.61
CA ALA A 243 -0.51 8.66 -0.44
C ALA A 243 -1.77 7.95 0.09
N SER A 244 -1.69 7.35 1.28
CA SER A 244 -2.80 6.61 1.89
C SER A 244 -3.93 7.50 2.36
N MET A 245 -3.65 8.78 2.66
CA MET A 245 -4.68 9.74 3.10
C MET A 245 -5.61 10.18 1.96
N ARG A 246 -5.16 10.11 0.70
CA ARG A 246 -5.96 10.49 -0.46
C ARG A 246 -7.20 9.61 -0.63
N ASP A 247 -8.34 10.22 -0.92
CA ASP A 247 -9.60 9.49 -1.10
C ASP A 247 -9.62 8.61 -2.35
N GLY A 248 -10.17 7.40 -2.19
CA GLY A 248 -10.30 6.40 -3.26
C GLY A 248 -8.96 5.86 -3.78
N ARG A 249 -7.91 5.87 -2.95
CA ARG A 249 -6.57 5.43 -3.33
C ARG A 249 -5.96 4.51 -2.28
N LEU A 250 -5.27 3.49 -2.78
CA LEU A 250 -4.48 2.59 -1.98
C LEU A 250 -2.99 2.90 -2.18
N ALA A 251 -2.27 3.13 -1.08
CA ALA A 251 -0.82 3.31 -1.11
C ALA A 251 -0.15 1.93 -1.17
N LEU A 252 0.63 1.69 -2.24
CA LEU A 252 1.30 0.42 -2.47
C LEU A 252 2.82 0.59 -2.40
N PHE A 253 3.48 -0.31 -1.68
CA PHE A 253 4.93 -0.46 -1.68
C PHE A 253 5.29 -1.81 -2.27
N ILE A 254 6.02 -1.82 -3.39
CA ILE A 254 6.43 -3.06 -4.06
C ILE A 254 7.87 -3.36 -3.69
N ALA A 255 8.08 -4.44 -2.96
CA ALA A 255 9.39 -4.88 -2.51
C ALA A 255 9.95 -6.00 -3.38
N PRO A 256 11.25 -6.00 -3.70
CA PRO A 256 11.94 -7.17 -4.24
C PRO A 256 11.78 -8.37 -3.29
N PRO A 257 11.61 -9.61 -3.80
CA PRO A 257 11.33 -10.78 -2.97
C PRO A 257 12.41 -11.02 -1.90
N ALA A 258 13.67 -10.86 -2.26
CA ALA A 258 14.81 -11.04 -1.36
C ALA A 258 14.79 -10.06 -0.17
N LEU A 259 14.17 -8.90 -0.31
CA LEU A 259 14.12 -7.86 0.71
C LEU A 259 12.71 -7.69 1.31
N PHE A 260 11.72 -8.46 0.85
CA PHE A 260 10.32 -8.30 1.24
C PHE A 260 10.11 -8.36 2.75
N LYS A 261 10.70 -9.37 3.42
CA LYS A 261 10.59 -9.53 4.88
C LYS A 261 11.19 -8.34 5.62
N ILE A 262 12.37 -7.89 5.19
CA ILE A 262 13.10 -6.76 5.80
C ILE A 262 12.28 -5.48 5.63
N PHE A 263 11.79 -5.20 4.42
CA PHE A 263 10.97 -4.01 4.17
C PHE A 263 9.65 -4.07 4.91
N SER A 264 9.00 -5.23 4.97
CA SER A 264 7.76 -5.41 5.73
C SER A 264 7.94 -5.08 7.20
N ILE A 265 8.97 -5.62 7.85
CA ILE A 265 9.26 -5.35 9.27
C ILE A 265 9.61 -3.87 9.47
N ASN A 266 10.53 -3.33 8.67
CA ASN A 266 11.01 -1.96 8.86
C ASN A 266 9.95 -0.90 8.57
N LEU A 267 9.12 -1.10 7.54
CA LEU A 267 8.02 -0.17 7.24
C LEU A 267 6.90 -0.32 8.24
N ALA A 268 6.55 -1.54 8.68
CA ALA A 268 5.55 -1.73 9.72
C ALA A 268 5.96 -1.06 11.04
N ASP A 269 7.21 -1.25 11.46
CA ASP A 269 7.77 -0.58 12.65
C ASP A 269 7.81 0.95 12.46
N GLY A 270 8.26 1.43 11.31
CA GLY A 270 8.29 2.86 10.98
C GLY A 270 6.90 3.51 11.01
N PHE A 271 5.89 2.87 10.45
CA PHE A 271 4.50 3.35 10.45
C PHE A 271 3.85 3.27 11.83
N GLN A 272 4.08 2.17 12.55
CA GLN A 272 3.55 2.01 13.90
C GLN A 272 4.15 3.05 14.85
N LYS A 273 5.46 3.30 14.73
CA LYS A 273 6.15 4.33 15.50
C LYS A 273 5.68 5.73 15.10
N ALA A 274 5.72 6.08 13.81
CA ALA A 274 5.46 7.46 13.38
C ALA A 274 3.97 7.86 13.43
N PHE A 275 3.06 6.94 13.14
CA PHE A 275 1.64 7.24 12.93
C PHE A 275 0.69 6.34 13.72
N GLY A 276 1.18 5.39 14.50
CA GLY A 276 0.33 4.43 15.23
C GLY A 276 -0.48 3.52 14.31
N LYS A 277 -0.11 3.42 13.02
CA LYS A 277 -0.85 2.67 12.01
C LYS A 277 -0.15 1.37 11.66
N GLU A 278 -0.96 0.34 11.40
CA GLU A 278 -0.48 -0.92 10.86
C GLU A 278 -0.20 -0.83 9.37
N VAL A 279 0.73 -1.67 8.91
CA VAL A 279 1.01 -1.91 7.51
C VAL A 279 0.67 -3.35 7.18
N LYS A 280 -0.09 -3.57 6.11
CA LYS A 280 -0.43 -4.93 5.67
C LYS A 280 0.57 -5.42 4.65
N SER A 281 1.03 -6.66 4.81
CA SER A 281 1.99 -7.30 3.92
C SER A 281 1.32 -8.46 3.19
N ILE A 282 1.43 -8.49 1.86
CA ILE A 282 0.86 -9.53 1.00
C ILE A 282 2.00 -10.18 0.20
N ASP A 283 2.32 -11.40 0.61
CA ASP A 283 3.27 -12.30 -0.05
C ASP A 283 2.52 -13.59 -0.37
N ALA A 284 2.17 -13.75 -1.65
CA ALA A 284 1.44 -14.93 -2.11
C ALA A 284 2.12 -15.43 -3.37
N ALA A 285 2.46 -16.72 -3.37
CA ALA A 285 2.96 -17.39 -4.55
C ALA A 285 1.82 -17.58 -5.58
N ARG A 286 2.18 -17.84 -6.84
CA ARG A 286 1.21 -17.96 -7.92
C ARG A 286 0.21 -19.10 -7.68
N GLU A 287 0.71 -20.20 -7.14
CA GLU A 287 -0.05 -21.41 -6.81
C GLU A 287 -1.11 -21.13 -5.73
N GLU A 288 -0.95 -20.06 -4.97
CA GLU A 288 -1.86 -19.65 -3.89
C GLU A 288 -3.04 -18.82 -4.39
N PHE A 289 -3.11 -18.44 -5.68
CA PHE A 289 -4.21 -17.67 -6.26
C PHE A 289 -5.47 -18.50 -6.52
N THR A 290 -5.94 -19.18 -5.48
CA THR A 290 -7.27 -19.77 -5.42
C THR A 290 -8.34 -18.68 -5.30
N LEU A 291 -9.57 -18.97 -5.73
CA LEU A 291 -10.70 -18.02 -5.58
C LEU A 291 -10.89 -17.57 -4.14
N HIS A 292 -10.65 -18.45 -3.16
CA HIS A 292 -10.73 -18.13 -1.74
C HIS A 292 -9.68 -17.08 -1.34
N ASN A 293 -8.42 -17.30 -1.72
CA ASN A 293 -7.32 -16.39 -1.38
C ASN A 293 -7.44 -15.05 -2.13
N LEU A 294 -7.90 -15.05 -3.39
CA LEU A 294 -8.17 -13.82 -4.14
C LEU A 294 -9.26 -12.97 -3.47
N LYS A 295 -10.32 -13.60 -2.95
CA LYS A 295 -11.35 -12.91 -2.15
C LYS A 295 -10.77 -12.34 -0.86
N LYS A 296 -9.90 -13.08 -0.19
CA LYS A 296 -9.22 -12.62 1.04
C LYS A 296 -8.33 -11.39 0.75
N ILE A 297 -7.49 -11.47 -0.29
CA ILE A 297 -6.64 -10.35 -0.73
C ILE A 297 -7.52 -9.13 -1.08
N SER A 298 -8.58 -9.32 -1.87
CA SER A 298 -9.50 -8.22 -2.22
C SER A 298 -10.11 -7.55 -0.99
N HIS A 299 -10.53 -8.34 0.01
CA HIS A 299 -11.08 -7.83 1.26
C HIS A 299 -10.03 -7.08 2.10
N GLU A 300 -8.79 -7.57 2.14
CA GLU A 300 -7.68 -6.90 2.82
C GLU A 300 -7.31 -5.57 2.16
N LEU A 301 -7.34 -5.50 0.82
CA LEU A 301 -7.11 -4.26 0.08
C LEU A 301 -8.21 -3.23 0.36
N GLN A 302 -9.48 -3.63 0.33
CA GLN A 302 -10.61 -2.74 0.66
C GLN A 302 -10.54 -2.25 2.11
N ARG A 303 -10.19 -3.13 3.06
CA ARG A 303 -10.00 -2.74 4.45
C ARG A 303 -8.86 -1.74 4.61
N SER A 304 -7.74 -1.95 3.92
CA SER A 304 -6.57 -1.08 3.98
C SER A 304 -6.86 0.31 3.36
N GLU A 305 -7.60 0.35 2.25
CA GLU A 305 -8.06 1.59 1.63
C GLU A 305 -8.96 2.39 2.58
N ASN A 306 -9.98 1.74 3.16
CA ASN A 306 -10.90 2.39 4.10
C ASN A 306 -10.20 2.85 5.38
N ALA A 307 -9.22 2.09 5.87
CA ALA A 307 -8.44 2.42 7.07
C ALA A 307 -7.31 3.43 6.80
N LYS A 308 -7.12 3.85 5.53
CA LYS A 308 -6.02 4.75 5.13
C LYS A 308 -4.66 4.17 5.57
N GLN A 309 -4.45 2.88 5.27
CA GLN A 309 -3.26 2.11 5.59
C GLN A 309 -2.56 1.66 4.30
N PRO A 310 -1.22 1.72 4.25
CA PRO A 310 -0.47 1.24 3.10
C PRO A 310 -0.41 -0.29 3.08
N VAL A 311 -0.18 -0.83 1.88
CA VAL A 311 0.00 -2.27 1.66
C VAL A 311 1.35 -2.51 0.99
N ILE A 312 2.07 -3.50 1.49
CA ILE A 312 3.36 -3.95 0.97
C ILE A 312 3.12 -5.23 0.17
N PHE A 313 3.53 -5.22 -1.09
CA PHE A 313 3.50 -6.38 -1.97
C PHE A 313 4.92 -6.88 -2.25
N SER A 314 5.06 -8.20 -2.28
CA SER A 314 6.21 -8.82 -2.94
C SER A 314 6.04 -8.65 -4.45
N ALA A 315 7.14 -8.34 -5.15
CA ALA A 315 7.11 -8.23 -6.61
C ALA A 315 6.67 -9.55 -7.28
N ILE A 316 6.98 -10.71 -6.66
CA ILE A 316 6.52 -12.03 -7.14
C ILE A 316 5.00 -12.13 -7.08
N THR A 317 4.36 -11.62 -6.02
CA THR A 317 2.90 -11.64 -5.89
C THR A 317 2.24 -10.92 -7.07
N LEU A 318 2.70 -9.71 -7.40
CA LEU A 318 2.13 -8.91 -8.49
C LEU A 318 2.38 -9.55 -9.86
N GLN A 319 3.59 -10.05 -10.09
CA GLN A 319 3.92 -10.79 -11.33
C GLN A 319 3.08 -12.05 -11.46
N GLY A 320 2.85 -12.78 -10.37
CA GLY A 320 2.01 -13.96 -10.37
C GLY A 320 0.55 -13.63 -10.69
N MET A 321 0.01 -12.55 -10.13
CA MET A 321 -1.35 -12.07 -10.43
C MET A 321 -1.49 -11.73 -11.92
N GLU A 322 -0.52 -11.00 -12.47
CA GLU A 322 -0.47 -10.65 -13.89
C GLU A 322 -0.46 -11.91 -14.77
N LEU A 323 0.39 -12.89 -14.44
CA LEU A 323 0.49 -14.15 -15.19
C LEU A 323 -0.81 -14.99 -15.12
N GLU A 324 -1.50 -14.99 -13.98
CA GLU A 324 -2.81 -15.65 -13.87
C GLU A 324 -3.90 -14.94 -14.70
N LEU A 325 -3.93 -13.61 -14.68
CA LEU A 325 -4.85 -12.84 -15.54
C LEU A 325 -4.60 -13.13 -17.02
N LEU A 326 -3.33 -13.19 -17.43
CA LEU A 326 -2.96 -13.56 -18.80
C LEU A 326 -3.34 -15.01 -19.14
N SER A 327 -3.18 -15.94 -18.20
CA SER A 327 -3.61 -17.34 -18.34
C SER A 327 -5.13 -17.44 -18.57
N LEU A 328 -5.91 -16.74 -17.75
CA LEU A 328 -7.37 -16.66 -17.86
C LEU A 328 -7.81 -16.04 -19.18
N ALA A 329 -7.21 -14.92 -19.58
CA ALA A 329 -7.52 -14.26 -20.85
C ALA A 329 -7.27 -15.18 -22.06
N ARG A 330 -6.19 -15.98 -22.02
CA ARG A 330 -5.90 -16.98 -23.07
C ARG A 330 -6.93 -18.10 -23.11
N ARG A 331 -7.34 -18.64 -21.96
CA ARG A 331 -8.39 -19.68 -21.87
C ARG A 331 -9.73 -19.17 -22.41
N LEU A 332 -10.14 -17.97 -21.97
CA LEU A 332 -11.37 -17.33 -22.44
C LEU A 332 -11.37 -17.14 -23.97
N LYS A 333 -10.23 -16.73 -24.55
CA LYS A 333 -10.08 -16.57 -26.01
C LYS A 333 -10.27 -17.90 -26.76
N VAL A 334 -9.81 -19.02 -26.19
CA VAL A 334 -10.01 -20.35 -26.77
C VAL A 334 -11.47 -20.76 -26.66
N GLU A 335 -12.11 -20.58 -25.50
CA GLU A 335 -13.52 -20.88 -25.30
C GLU A 335 -14.43 -20.09 -26.24
N ILE A 336 -14.17 -18.79 -26.42
CA ILE A 336 -14.90 -17.95 -27.38
C ILE A 336 -14.74 -18.49 -28.80
N ARG A 337 -13.52 -18.86 -29.22
CA ARG A 337 -13.29 -19.44 -30.55
C ARG A 337 -14.03 -20.76 -30.75
N ILE A 338 -14.05 -21.64 -29.75
CA ILE A 338 -14.79 -22.89 -29.78
C ILE A 338 -16.28 -22.61 -29.91
N ARG A 339 -16.81 -21.67 -29.11
CA ARG A 339 -18.21 -21.24 -29.17
C ARG A 339 -18.58 -20.68 -30.54
N ASP A 340 -17.73 -19.83 -31.12
CA ASP A 340 -17.94 -19.23 -32.45
C ASP A 340 -17.85 -20.26 -33.57
N ALA A 341 -17.01 -21.29 -33.43
CA ALA A 341 -16.95 -22.42 -34.35
C ALA A 341 -18.23 -23.26 -34.27
N LEU A 342 -18.65 -23.63 -33.05
CA LEU A 342 -19.89 -24.39 -32.82
C LEU A 342 -21.13 -23.63 -33.29
N ALA A 343 -21.19 -22.31 -33.08
CA ALA A 343 -22.28 -21.48 -33.58
C ALA A 343 -22.32 -21.44 -35.11
N ARG A 344 -21.16 -21.38 -35.78
CA ARG A 344 -21.06 -21.46 -37.24
C ARG A 344 -21.48 -22.83 -37.75
N ASP A 345 -21.00 -23.90 -37.13
CA ASP A 345 -21.37 -25.27 -37.52
C ASP A 345 -22.87 -25.52 -37.32
N PHE A 346 -23.47 -24.97 -36.27
CA PHE A 346 -24.92 -25.02 -36.04
C PHE A 346 -25.70 -24.26 -37.12
N ILE A 347 -25.29 -23.05 -37.48
CA ILE A 347 -25.91 -22.26 -38.56
C ILE A 347 -25.78 -22.98 -39.91
N ILE A 348 -24.62 -23.58 -40.20
CA ILE A 348 -24.41 -24.36 -41.43
C ILE A 348 -25.32 -25.59 -41.44
N SER A 349 -25.40 -26.33 -40.34
CA SER A 349 -26.28 -27.52 -40.22
C SER A 349 -27.75 -27.15 -40.41
N PHE A 350 -28.20 -26.04 -39.80
CA PHE A 350 -29.57 -25.55 -39.91
C PHE A 350 -29.90 -25.05 -41.33
N ASN A 351 -28.95 -24.41 -42.02
CA ASN A 351 -29.12 -23.96 -43.41
C ASN A 351 -29.04 -25.11 -44.43
N VAL A 352 -28.33 -26.20 -44.14
CA VAL A 352 -28.32 -27.40 -44.97
C VAL A 352 -29.65 -28.15 -44.84
N GLU A 353 -30.21 -28.24 -43.62
CA GLU A 353 -31.55 -28.82 -43.40
C GLU A 353 -32.67 -27.94 -44.00
N ALA A 354 -32.54 -26.62 -43.96
CA ALA A 354 -33.53 -25.70 -44.56
C ALA A 354 -33.47 -25.59 -46.09
N ASN A 355 -32.36 -25.98 -46.73
CA ASN A 355 -32.20 -26.02 -48.19
C ASN A 355 -32.45 -27.41 -48.81
N LEU A 356 -32.81 -28.40 -48.00
CA LEU A 356 -33.40 -29.65 -48.49
C LEU A 356 -34.89 -29.40 -48.77
N GLU A 357 -35.20 -28.75 -49.89
CA GLU A 357 -36.55 -28.82 -50.46
C GLU A 357 -36.90 -30.28 -50.79
N PRO A 358 -38.17 -30.67 -50.65
CA PRO A 358 -38.60 -32.05 -50.84
C PRO A 358 -38.44 -32.43 -52.32
N LEU A 359 -37.50 -33.32 -52.61
CA LEU A 359 -37.53 -34.07 -53.86
C LEU A 359 -38.81 -34.92 -53.86
N GLY A 360 -39.83 -34.37 -54.51
CA GLY A 360 -41.12 -34.98 -54.71
C GLY A 360 -41.01 -36.26 -55.54
N ASP A 361 -41.68 -37.29 -55.01
CA ASP A 361 -42.40 -38.38 -55.64
C ASP A 361 -41.79 -39.07 -56.88
N GLY A 362 -41.35 -40.31 -56.66
CA GLY A 362 -40.99 -41.23 -57.72
C GLY A 362 -40.74 -42.68 -57.28
N HIS A 363 -41.80 -43.34 -56.80
CA HIS A 363 -41.99 -44.81 -56.80
C HIS A 363 -41.28 -45.73 -55.78
N ARG A 364 -42.15 -46.38 -54.98
CA ARG A 364 -42.22 -47.82 -54.61
C ARG A 364 -40.99 -48.49 -53.97
N GLY A 365 -41.14 -48.73 -52.67
CA GLY A 365 -41.01 -50.07 -52.06
C GLY A 365 -39.62 -50.47 -51.58
N ASN A 366 -39.33 -50.24 -50.29
CA ASN A 366 -38.89 -51.23 -49.30
C ASN A 366 -38.54 -50.53 -47.97
N ASP A 367 -38.80 -51.23 -46.86
CA ASP A 367 -38.64 -50.77 -45.47
C ASP A 367 -37.26 -50.17 -45.13
N PRO A 368 -37.17 -48.97 -44.49
CA PRO A 368 -35.91 -48.40 -44.03
C PRO A 368 -35.87 -48.32 -42.50
N LEU A 369 -35.58 -49.43 -41.83
CA LEU A 369 -35.20 -49.42 -40.41
C LEU A 369 -33.83 -50.08 -40.13
N SER A 370 -33.09 -50.48 -41.18
CA SER A 370 -31.81 -51.18 -41.02
C SER A 370 -30.56 -50.36 -41.35
N GLU A 371 -30.68 -49.20 -42.02
CA GLU A 371 -29.52 -48.41 -42.43
C GLU A 371 -28.95 -47.43 -41.37
N PRO A 372 -29.76 -46.73 -40.53
CA PRO A 372 -29.21 -45.74 -39.59
C PRO A 372 -28.34 -46.34 -38.48
N LEU A 373 -28.61 -47.59 -38.09
CA LEU A 373 -27.87 -48.29 -37.04
C LEU A 373 -26.48 -48.76 -37.51
N SER A 374 -26.32 -49.06 -38.79
CA SER A 374 -25.03 -49.53 -39.34
C SER A 374 -24.02 -48.40 -39.54
N GLU A 375 -24.49 -47.18 -39.81
CA GLU A 375 -23.64 -45.98 -39.91
C GLU A 375 -23.23 -45.45 -38.52
N LEU A 376 -24.11 -45.56 -37.52
CA LEU A 376 -23.78 -45.23 -36.12
C LEU A 376 -22.74 -46.18 -35.52
N GLN A 377 -22.83 -47.49 -35.79
CA GLN A 377 -21.81 -48.45 -35.35
C GLN A 377 -20.44 -48.22 -36.03
N LYS A 378 -20.42 -47.89 -37.33
CA LYS A 378 -19.19 -47.52 -38.03
C LYS A 378 -18.57 -46.23 -37.53
N LEU A 379 -19.40 -45.27 -37.07
CA LEU A 379 -18.90 -44.05 -36.42
C LEU A 379 -18.28 -44.39 -35.06
N GLU A 380 -18.99 -45.12 -34.18
CA GLU A 380 -18.50 -45.50 -32.85
C GLU A 380 -17.17 -46.28 -32.90
N GLU A 381 -17.02 -47.21 -33.86
CA GLU A 381 -15.76 -47.95 -34.06
C GLU A 381 -14.60 -47.07 -34.56
N SER A 382 -14.89 -46.04 -35.36
CA SER A 382 -13.87 -45.06 -35.80
C SER A 382 -13.42 -44.11 -34.69
N PHE A 383 -14.26 -43.89 -33.67
CA PHE A 383 -13.99 -42.99 -32.55
C PHE A 383 -13.29 -43.67 -31.37
N ALA A 384 -13.52 -44.98 -31.15
CA ALA A 384 -12.78 -45.76 -30.16
C ALA A 384 -11.25 -45.82 -30.44
N GLN A 385 -10.83 -45.54 -31.68
CA GLN A 385 -9.42 -45.55 -32.09
C GLN A 385 -8.71 -44.19 -31.97
N LYS A 386 -9.42 -43.10 -31.64
CA LYS A 386 -8.81 -41.77 -31.43
C LYS A 386 -8.82 -41.42 -29.94
N THR A 387 -7.63 -41.36 -29.35
CA THR A 387 -7.37 -40.90 -27.98
C THR A 387 -7.72 -39.41 -27.83
N LEU A 388 -9.01 -39.12 -27.63
CA LEU A 388 -9.50 -37.81 -27.20
C LEU A 388 -9.22 -37.61 -25.70
N SER A 389 -8.97 -36.37 -25.29
CA SER A 389 -8.81 -36.05 -23.87
C SER A 389 -10.11 -36.33 -23.10
N PRO A 390 -10.04 -36.68 -21.80
CA PRO A 390 -11.23 -37.03 -21.00
C PRO A 390 -12.31 -35.93 -21.02
N GLU A 391 -11.90 -34.67 -21.10
CA GLU A 391 -12.77 -33.49 -21.12
C GLU A 391 -13.56 -33.35 -22.43
N LEU A 392 -12.98 -33.79 -23.56
CA LEU A 392 -13.66 -33.85 -24.86
C LEU A 392 -14.63 -35.03 -24.94
N GLN A 393 -14.28 -36.16 -24.31
CA GLN A 393 -15.17 -37.32 -24.19
C GLN A 393 -16.41 -36.99 -23.34
N GLU A 394 -16.26 -36.20 -22.28
CA GLU A 394 -17.37 -35.74 -21.42
C GLU A 394 -18.32 -34.77 -22.18
N CYS A 395 -17.75 -33.81 -22.92
CA CYS A 395 -18.53 -32.88 -23.74
C CYS A 395 -19.34 -33.59 -24.84
N GLU A 396 -18.77 -34.61 -25.50
CA GLU A 396 -19.49 -35.35 -26.52
C GLU A 396 -20.52 -36.32 -25.94
N ARG A 397 -20.26 -36.91 -24.77
CA ARG A 397 -21.28 -37.66 -24.02
C ARG A 397 -22.51 -36.81 -23.70
N LEU A 398 -22.29 -35.57 -23.24
CA LEU A 398 -23.38 -34.63 -22.98
C LEU A 398 -24.11 -34.21 -24.27
N ARG A 399 -23.40 -34.12 -25.40
CA ARG A 399 -23.99 -33.81 -26.72
C ARG A 399 -24.86 -34.96 -27.24
N LEU A 400 -24.40 -36.22 -27.11
CA LEU A 400 -25.16 -37.43 -27.48
C LEU A 400 -26.38 -37.63 -26.58
N ALA A 401 -26.23 -37.44 -25.25
CA ALA A 401 -27.34 -37.49 -24.31
C ALA A 401 -28.44 -36.46 -24.64
N LYS A 402 -28.03 -35.25 -25.05
CA LYS A 402 -28.98 -34.20 -25.46
C LYS A 402 -29.68 -34.53 -26.78
N LYS A 403 -28.99 -35.18 -27.72
CA LYS A 403 -29.57 -35.64 -29.00
C LYS A 403 -30.60 -36.77 -28.81
N LEU A 404 -30.34 -37.67 -27.87
CA LEU A 404 -31.27 -38.75 -27.51
C LEU A 404 -32.51 -38.19 -26.79
N LEU A 405 -32.33 -37.24 -25.87
CA LEU A 405 -33.45 -36.57 -25.21
C LEU A 405 -34.33 -35.77 -26.19
N SER A 406 -33.75 -35.17 -27.22
CA SER A 406 -34.52 -34.48 -28.27
C SER A 406 -35.26 -35.41 -29.24
N HIS A 407 -34.90 -36.69 -29.31
CA HIS A 407 -35.61 -37.67 -30.14
C HIS A 407 -36.81 -38.30 -29.40
N ASP A 408 -36.73 -38.46 -28.07
CA ASP A 408 -37.82 -39.00 -27.25
C ASP A 408 -38.97 -38.01 -27.01
N GLU A 409 -38.72 -36.69 -27.06
CA GLU A 409 -39.78 -35.68 -26.96
C GLU A 409 -40.72 -35.66 -28.19
N GLY A 410 -40.33 -36.30 -29.30
CA GLY A 410 -41.17 -36.48 -30.48
C GLY A 410 -42.24 -37.57 -30.36
N LEU A 411 -42.22 -38.39 -29.32
CA LEU A 411 -43.14 -39.54 -29.16
C LEU A 411 -44.22 -39.37 -28.08
N SER A 412 -44.28 -38.25 -27.33
CA SER A 412 -45.29 -38.06 -26.27
C SER A 412 -46.36 -36.98 -26.50
N LEU A 413 -46.36 -36.26 -27.63
CA LEU A 413 -47.30 -35.15 -27.86
C LEU A 413 -48.49 -35.44 -28.81
N SER A 414 -48.74 -36.69 -29.20
CA SER A 414 -49.95 -37.06 -29.96
C SER A 414 -51.15 -37.50 -29.11
N LYS A 415 -51.07 -37.43 -27.77
CA LYS A 415 -52.22 -37.66 -26.88
C LYS A 415 -52.37 -36.54 -25.86
N LYS A 416 -53.12 -35.51 -26.26
CA LYS A 416 -54.21 -34.85 -25.49
C LYS A 416 -54.40 -33.41 -25.96
N ILE A 417 -55.36 -33.18 -26.87
CA ILE A 417 -56.39 -32.11 -26.79
C ILE A 417 -57.59 -32.54 -27.67
N ASN A 418 -58.67 -33.05 -27.07
CA ASN A 418 -60.06 -32.53 -27.17
C ASN A 418 -61.11 -33.50 -26.60
N ILE A 419 -61.96 -32.93 -25.74
CA ILE A 419 -62.96 -33.48 -24.78
C ILE A 419 -62.36 -33.98 -23.47
#